data_AF-A0A2N6FP02-F1
#
_entry.id   AF-A0A2N6FP02-F1
#
_cell.length_a   1.000
_cell.length_b   1.000
_cell.length_c   1.000
_cell.angle_alpha   90.00
_cell.angle_beta   90.00
_cell.angle_gamma   90.00
#
_symmetry.space_group_name_H-M   'P 1'
#
loop_
_entity.id
_entity.type
_entity.pdbx_description
1 polymer ?
#
loop_
_entity_poly.entity_id
_entity_poly.type
_entity_poly.pdbx_seq_one_letter_code
_entity_poly.pdbx_strand_id
1 'polypeptide(L)'
;MENNYNLETYDRFLGDFKADGAHWDRIEKRTATLFQVLIDGDLKELVFVLKHYPKYIEIVCDHFRYLYNYSSQEADIYAASKLLTMSEGYHQKQFVRNLVRKLEKIDELDISSLKTFLDELIINQDKIHAIILGFYKNEIEHNIKNNNYHKLQIKVIEKNLKKLIVDDSFDFSAKDRDANLDIPYMD
;
A
#
# COMPACT_ATOMS: atom_id res chain seq x y z
N MET A 1 9.26 -11.42 -12.90
CA MET A 1 8.54 -12.64 -13.28
C MET A 1 7.06 -12.31 -13.19
N GLU A 2 6.34 -12.35 -14.30
CA GLU A 2 4.87 -12.33 -14.25
C GLU A 2 4.43 -13.68 -13.71
N ASN A 3 3.79 -13.68 -12.55
CA ASN A 3 3.18 -14.86 -11.98
C ASN A 3 2.11 -15.36 -12.97
N ASN A 4 2.08 -16.66 -13.23
CA ASN A 4 1.07 -17.33 -14.07
C ASN A 4 -0.30 -17.36 -13.36
N TYR A 5 -0.92 -16.19 -13.15
CA TYR A 5 -2.29 -16.12 -12.69
C TYR A 5 -3.23 -16.43 -13.86
N ASN A 6 -4.21 -17.33 -13.64
CA ASN A 6 -5.20 -17.65 -14.67
C ASN A 6 -6.40 -16.72 -14.56
N LEU A 7 -6.58 -15.86 -15.57
CA LEU A 7 -7.65 -14.86 -15.66
C LEU A 7 -9.06 -15.47 -15.47
N GLU A 8 -9.29 -16.65 -16.05
CA GLU A 8 -10.60 -17.33 -16.02
C GLU A 8 -11.06 -17.65 -14.59
N THR A 9 -10.12 -17.79 -13.65
CA THR A 9 -10.41 -18.02 -12.23
C THR A 9 -11.19 -16.86 -11.61
N TYR A 10 -10.96 -15.64 -12.10
CA TYR A 10 -11.55 -14.41 -11.58
C TYR A 10 -12.85 -14.04 -12.29
N ASP A 11 -13.01 -14.38 -13.57
CA ASP A 11 -14.21 -14.03 -14.35
C ASP A 11 -15.51 -14.47 -13.66
N ARG A 12 -15.51 -15.65 -13.04
CA ARG A 12 -16.68 -16.15 -12.29
C ARG A 12 -17.05 -15.29 -11.06
N PHE A 13 -16.09 -14.53 -10.52
CA PHE A 13 -16.28 -13.65 -9.36
C PHE A 13 -16.50 -12.19 -9.75
N LEU A 14 -16.10 -11.79 -10.96
CA LEU A 14 -16.30 -10.45 -11.48
C LEU A 14 -17.71 -10.34 -12.07
N GLY A 15 -18.55 -9.53 -11.43
CA GLY A 15 -19.94 -9.30 -11.82
C GLY A 15 -20.16 -8.00 -12.58
N ASP A 16 -21.43 -7.68 -12.81
CA ASP A 16 -21.80 -6.41 -13.43
C ASP A 16 -21.37 -5.23 -12.56
N PHE A 17 -20.89 -4.18 -13.21
CA PHE A 17 -20.49 -2.92 -12.57
C PHE A 17 -21.57 -1.88 -12.84
N LYS A 18 -22.09 -1.26 -11.79
CA LYS A 18 -23.06 -0.16 -11.91
C LYS A 18 -22.35 1.18 -11.75
N ALA A 19 -22.68 2.12 -12.63
CA ALA A 19 -22.14 3.47 -12.59
C ALA A 19 -22.66 4.27 -11.38
N ASP A 20 -23.93 4.04 -11.01
CA ASP A 20 -24.62 4.78 -9.95
C ASP A 20 -24.86 3.88 -8.73
N GLY A 21 -24.75 4.47 -7.53
CA GLY A 21 -25.00 3.80 -6.26
C GLY A 21 -23.94 4.10 -5.20
N ALA A 22 -24.23 3.74 -3.94
CA ALA A 22 -23.22 3.77 -2.88
C ALA A 22 -22.08 2.79 -3.21
N HIS A 23 -20.92 3.00 -2.60
CA HIS A 23 -19.68 2.26 -2.87
C HIS A 23 -19.86 0.73 -3.03
N TRP A 24 -20.64 0.10 -2.13
CA TRP A 24 -20.91 -1.34 -2.13
C TRP A 24 -21.99 -1.80 -3.11
N ASP A 25 -22.85 -0.89 -3.59
CA ASP A 25 -23.94 -1.20 -4.52
C ASP A 25 -23.48 -1.22 -5.98
N ARG A 26 -22.31 -0.64 -6.25
CA ARG A 26 -21.70 -0.56 -7.59
C ARG A 26 -21.17 -1.91 -8.09
N ILE A 27 -20.98 -2.88 -7.20
CA ILE A 27 -20.48 -4.22 -7.54
C ILE A 27 -21.27 -5.32 -6.85
N GLU A 28 -21.22 -6.52 -7.42
CA GLU A 28 -21.81 -7.70 -6.79
C GLU A 28 -21.02 -8.14 -5.54
N LYS A 29 -21.73 -8.74 -4.57
CA LYS A 29 -21.11 -9.23 -3.32
C LYS A 29 -19.92 -10.16 -3.59
N ARG A 30 -20.00 -11.03 -4.60
CA ARG A 30 -18.90 -11.95 -4.97
C ARG A 30 -17.64 -11.19 -5.42
N THR A 31 -17.81 -10.06 -6.11
CA THR A 31 -16.72 -9.19 -6.56
C THR A 31 -16.09 -8.47 -5.37
N ALA A 32 -16.93 -7.97 -4.46
CA ALA A 32 -16.47 -7.34 -3.22
C ALA A 32 -15.66 -8.32 -2.36
N THR A 33 -16.16 -9.55 -2.18
CA THR A 33 -15.45 -10.61 -1.46
C THR A 33 -14.13 -10.98 -2.13
N LEU A 34 -14.09 -11.06 -3.47
CA LEU A 34 -12.83 -11.28 -4.19
C LEU A 34 -11.80 -10.20 -3.82
N PHE A 35 -12.17 -8.92 -3.95
CA PHE A 35 -11.24 -7.84 -3.65
C PHE A 35 -10.80 -7.83 -2.19
N GLN A 36 -11.70 -8.09 -1.23
CA GLN A 36 -11.32 -8.24 0.17
C GLN A 36 -10.26 -9.34 0.35
N VAL A 37 -10.47 -10.52 -0.24
CA VAL A 37 -9.52 -11.64 -0.15
C VAL A 37 -8.18 -11.28 -0.78
N LEU A 38 -8.17 -10.62 -1.94
CA LEU A 38 -6.94 -10.23 -2.63
C LEU A 38 -6.20 -9.10 -1.90
N ILE A 39 -6.92 -8.15 -1.30
CA ILE A 39 -6.33 -7.09 -0.46
C ILE A 39 -5.68 -7.70 0.78
N ASP A 40 -6.33 -8.69 1.40
CA ASP A 40 -5.83 -9.30 2.63
C ASP A 40 -4.80 -10.41 2.42
N GLY A 41 -4.83 -11.07 1.26
CA GLY A 41 -3.91 -12.13 0.87
C GLY A 41 -2.78 -11.62 -0.02
N ASP A 42 -2.96 -11.69 -1.34
CA ASP A 42 -1.91 -11.40 -2.32
C ASP A 42 -2.17 -10.12 -3.12
N LEU A 43 -1.47 -9.04 -2.75
CA LEU A 43 -1.55 -7.77 -3.46
C LEU A 43 -1.03 -7.86 -4.91
N LYS A 44 -0.14 -8.81 -5.23
CA LYS A 44 0.33 -9.02 -6.63
C LYS A 44 -0.81 -9.52 -7.50
N GLU A 45 -1.63 -10.41 -6.95
CA GLU A 45 -2.82 -10.95 -7.61
C GLU A 45 -3.89 -9.86 -7.78
N LEU A 46 -4.09 -9.01 -6.78
CA LEU A 46 -4.96 -7.83 -6.90
C LEU A 46 -4.53 -6.92 -8.06
N VAL A 47 -3.24 -6.58 -8.12
CA VAL A 47 -2.69 -5.75 -9.20
C VAL A 47 -2.86 -6.43 -10.56
N PHE A 48 -2.65 -7.75 -10.63
CA PHE A 48 -2.88 -8.51 -11.86
C PHE A 48 -4.34 -8.41 -12.34
N VAL A 49 -5.31 -8.60 -11.43
CA VAL A 49 -6.74 -8.47 -11.75
C VAL A 49 -7.06 -7.05 -12.20
N LEU A 50 -6.62 -6.03 -11.47
CA LEU A 50 -6.90 -4.64 -11.81
C LEU A 50 -6.29 -4.18 -13.13
N LYS A 51 -5.16 -4.77 -13.55
CA LYS A 51 -4.58 -4.50 -14.88
C LYS A 51 -5.49 -4.96 -16.01
N HIS A 52 -6.19 -6.07 -15.83
CA HIS A 52 -7.11 -6.63 -16.83
C HIS A 52 -8.52 -6.03 -16.72
N TYR A 53 -8.92 -5.60 -15.51
CA TYR A 53 -10.23 -5.01 -15.24
C TYR A 53 -10.09 -3.63 -14.57
N PRO A 54 -9.55 -2.62 -15.27
CA PRO A 54 -9.23 -1.31 -14.68
C PRO A 54 -10.45 -0.53 -14.18
N LYS A 55 -11.66 -0.87 -14.65
CA LYS A 55 -12.93 -0.30 -14.16
C LYS A 55 -13.15 -0.46 -12.66
N TYR A 56 -12.47 -1.40 -11.99
CA TYR A 56 -12.59 -1.62 -10.55
C TYR A 56 -11.54 -0.88 -9.71
N ILE A 57 -10.59 -0.15 -10.30
CA ILE A 57 -9.50 0.51 -9.57
C ILE A 57 -10.04 1.46 -8.51
N GLU A 58 -10.98 2.34 -8.89
CA GLU A 58 -11.63 3.28 -7.97
C GLU A 58 -12.26 2.56 -6.78
N ILE A 59 -13.02 1.49 -7.06
CA ILE A 59 -13.69 0.71 -6.03
C ILE A 59 -12.70 0.01 -5.09
N VAL A 60 -11.60 -0.52 -5.62
CA VAL A 60 -10.58 -1.11 -4.76
C VAL A 60 -9.92 -0.06 -3.85
N CYS A 61 -9.66 1.15 -4.36
CA CYS A 61 -9.10 2.23 -3.54
C CYS A 61 -10.05 2.62 -2.39
N ASP A 62 -11.35 2.70 -2.68
CA ASP A 62 -12.37 2.93 -1.66
C ASP A 62 -12.49 1.73 -0.70
N HIS A 63 -12.36 0.47 -1.14
CA HIS A 63 -12.32 -0.69 -0.22
C HIS A 63 -11.18 -0.55 0.78
N PHE A 64 -9.99 -0.17 0.31
CA PHE A 64 -8.86 0.11 1.18
C PHE A 64 -9.15 1.25 2.17
N ARG A 65 -9.93 2.27 1.79
CA ARG A 65 -10.32 3.36 2.69
C ARG A 65 -11.07 2.83 3.92
N TYR A 66 -11.99 1.90 3.71
CA TYR A 66 -12.82 1.32 4.77
C TYR A 66 -12.17 0.10 5.46
N LEU A 67 -11.04 -0.39 4.92
CA LEU A 67 -10.35 -1.53 5.49
C LEU A 67 -9.83 -1.21 6.89
N TYR A 68 -10.27 -2.01 7.85
CA TYR A 68 -9.62 -2.11 9.15
C TYR A 68 -8.52 -3.17 9.01
N ASN A 69 -7.29 -2.83 9.41
CA ASN A 69 -6.13 -3.73 9.30
C ASN A 69 -6.32 -5.00 10.14
N TYR A 70 -6.93 -6.03 9.56
CA TYR A 70 -7.13 -7.33 10.20
C TYR A 70 -6.21 -8.43 9.66
N SER A 71 -5.61 -8.25 8.48
CA SER A 71 -4.68 -9.23 7.92
C SER A 71 -3.27 -9.05 8.49
N SER A 72 -2.64 -10.17 8.87
CA SER A 72 -1.24 -10.28 9.27
C SER A 72 -0.29 -10.40 8.07
N GLN A 73 -0.80 -10.49 6.84
CA GLN A 73 0.03 -10.64 5.66
C GLN A 73 0.53 -9.29 5.16
N GLU A 74 1.84 -9.19 5.05
CA GLU A 74 2.51 -8.00 4.54
C GLU A 74 2.39 -7.91 3.02
N ALA A 75 2.19 -6.69 2.53
CA ALA A 75 2.08 -6.38 1.13
C ALA A 75 3.45 -6.22 0.48
N ASP A 76 3.61 -6.77 -0.72
CA ASP A 76 4.81 -6.57 -1.54
C ASP A 76 4.95 -5.11 -1.99
N ILE A 77 6.13 -4.54 -1.76
CA ILE A 77 6.47 -3.14 -2.06
C ILE A 77 6.23 -2.78 -3.53
N TYR A 78 6.55 -3.70 -4.46
CA TYR A 78 6.40 -3.45 -5.89
C TYR A 78 4.95 -3.57 -6.34
N ALA A 79 4.17 -4.47 -5.74
CA ALA A 79 2.73 -4.55 -5.96
C ALA A 79 2.03 -3.29 -5.44
N ALA A 80 2.37 -2.83 -4.23
CA ALA A 80 1.84 -1.59 -3.67
C ALA A 80 2.21 -0.37 -4.52
N SER A 81 3.44 -0.33 -5.03
CA SER A 81 3.91 0.73 -5.94
C SER A 81 3.11 0.75 -7.25
N LYS A 82 2.84 -0.42 -7.83
CA LYS A 82 2.00 -0.54 -9.02
C LYS A 82 0.56 -0.13 -8.74
N LEU A 83 0.00 -0.52 -7.59
CA LEU A 83 -1.35 -0.12 -7.21
C LEU A 83 -1.47 1.41 -7.08
N LEU A 84 -0.50 2.06 -6.43
CA LEU A 84 -0.45 3.53 -6.36
C LEU A 84 -0.38 4.17 -7.74
N THR A 85 0.46 3.65 -8.64
CA THR A 85 0.56 4.17 -10.01
C THR A 85 -0.77 4.01 -10.76
N MET A 86 -1.43 2.86 -10.61
CA MET A 86 -2.72 2.58 -11.26
C MET A 86 -3.86 3.42 -10.70
N SER A 87 -3.76 3.88 -9.46
CA SER A 87 -4.79 4.65 -8.77
C SER A 87 -4.56 6.16 -8.79
N GLU A 88 -3.67 6.66 -9.66
CA GLU A 88 -3.52 8.11 -9.87
C GLU A 88 -4.89 8.75 -10.16
N GLY A 89 -5.23 9.78 -9.38
CA GLY A 89 -6.57 10.39 -9.37
C GLY A 89 -7.53 9.88 -8.28
N TYR A 90 -7.19 8.78 -7.61
CA TYR A 90 -7.96 8.17 -6.52
C TYR A 90 -7.16 8.07 -5.20
N HIS A 91 -6.07 8.85 -5.05
CA HIS A 91 -5.19 8.87 -3.87
C HIS A 91 -5.82 9.59 -2.67
N GLN A 92 -6.96 9.08 -2.20
CA GLN A 92 -7.50 9.52 -0.92
C GLN A 92 -6.51 9.22 0.20
N LYS A 93 -6.35 10.13 1.16
CA LYS A 93 -5.34 10.01 2.24
C LYS A 93 -5.47 8.69 3.00
N GLN A 94 -6.69 8.26 3.27
CA GLN A 94 -6.97 7.05 4.04
C GLN A 94 -6.63 5.77 3.25
N PHE A 95 -6.85 5.75 1.93
CA PHE A 95 -6.40 4.65 1.06
C PHE A 95 -4.89 4.49 1.15
N VAL A 96 -4.13 5.55 0.87
CA VAL A 96 -2.67 5.51 0.88
C VAL A 96 -2.15 5.10 2.25
N ARG A 97 -2.73 5.64 3.33
CA ARG A 97 -2.39 5.27 4.71
C ARG A 97 -2.61 3.78 4.98
N ASN A 98 -3.75 3.22 4.60
CA ASN A 98 -4.04 1.81 4.83
C ASN A 98 -3.15 0.91 3.97
N LEU A 99 -2.84 1.31 2.74
CA LEU A 99 -1.91 0.59 1.89
C LEU A 99 -0.50 0.54 2.48
N VAL A 100 0.09 1.69 2.86
CA VAL A 100 1.45 1.71 3.43
C VAL A 100 1.52 0.97 4.77
N ARG A 101 0.43 0.94 5.53
CA ARG A 101 0.36 0.16 6.78
C ARG A 101 0.39 -1.35 6.56
N LYS A 102 0.08 -1.85 5.36
CA LYS A 102 0.24 -3.28 5.04
C LYS A 102 1.68 -3.64 4.65
N LEU A 103 2.54 -2.67 4.39
CA LEU A 103 3.93 -2.94 4.03
C LEU A 103 4.73 -3.50 5.22
N GLU A 104 5.82 -4.19 4.87
CA GLU A 104 6.77 -4.82 5.80
C GLU A 104 7.20 -3.85 6.91
N LYS A 105 7.13 -4.34 8.16
CA LYS A 105 7.55 -3.59 9.33
C LYS A 105 9.06 -3.66 9.51
N ILE A 106 9.67 -2.51 9.75
CA ILE A 106 11.13 -2.36 9.87
C ILE A 106 11.59 -1.92 11.26
N ASP A 107 10.66 -1.78 12.20
CA ASP A 107 10.91 -1.34 13.57
C ASP A 107 11.77 -2.34 14.36
N GLU A 108 11.63 -3.63 14.06
CA GLU A 108 12.42 -4.70 14.68
C GLU A 108 13.77 -4.99 13.99
N LEU A 109 14.04 -4.36 12.83
CA LEU A 109 15.30 -4.59 12.12
C LEU A 109 16.50 -4.05 12.91
N ASP A 110 17.56 -4.85 12.97
CA ASP A 110 18.84 -4.38 13.48
C ASP A 110 19.52 -3.43 12.49
N ILE A 111 20.55 -2.72 12.95
CA ILE A 111 21.23 -1.70 12.14
C ILE A 111 21.80 -2.24 10.82
N SER A 112 22.21 -3.51 10.80
CA SER A 112 22.77 -4.15 9.61
C SER A 112 21.67 -4.43 8.59
N SER A 113 20.55 -5.02 9.03
CA SER A 113 19.39 -5.33 8.21
C SER A 113 18.73 -4.06 7.69
N LEU A 114 18.61 -3.03 8.54
CA LEU A 114 18.09 -1.72 8.17
C LEU A 114 18.93 -1.07 7.06
N LYS A 115 20.27 -1.19 7.14
CA LYS A 115 21.17 -0.71 6.08
C LYS A 115 20.97 -1.50 4.79
N THR A 116 20.91 -2.82 4.86
CA THR A 116 20.68 -3.68 3.68
C THR A 116 19.36 -3.32 3.00
N PHE A 117 18.28 -3.20 3.78
CA PHE A 117 16.97 -2.80 3.30
C PHE A 117 17.00 -1.42 2.61
N LEU A 118 17.65 -0.43 3.23
CA LEU A 118 17.83 0.89 2.61
C LEU A 118 18.64 0.84 1.31
N ASP A 119 19.70 0.04 1.26
CA ASP A 119 20.49 -0.14 0.04
C ASP A 119 19.63 -0.79 -1.08
N GLU A 120 18.75 -1.74 -0.75
CA GLU A 120 17.79 -2.33 -1.69
C GLU A 120 16.76 -1.31 -2.21
N LEU A 121 16.22 -0.46 -1.33
CA LEU A 121 15.32 0.63 -1.71
C LEU A 121 16.01 1.59 -2.68
N ILE A 122 17.28 1.94 -2.44
CA ILE A 122 18.04 2.84 -3.31
C ILE A 122 18.29 2.21 -4.68
N ILE A 123 18.66 0.93 -4.72
CA ILE A 123 18.95 0.20 -5.96
C ILE A 123 17.70 0.08 -6.84
N ASN A 124 16.53 -0.10 -6.24
CA ASN A 124 15.27 -0.34 -6.94
C ASN A 124 14.31 0.85 -6.92
N GLN A 125 14.76 2.04 -6.55
CA GLN A 125 13.91 3.22 -6.37
C GLN A 125 13.11 3.61 -7.62
N ASP A 126 13.64 3.29 -8.81
CA ASP A 126 12.99 3.51 -10.10
C ASP A 126 11.71 2.67 -10.29
N LYS A 127 11.57 1.58 -9.53
CA LYS A 127 10.41 0.66 -9.55
C LYS A 127 9.48 0.86 -8.36
N ILE A 128 9.83 1.73 -7.42
CA ILE A 128 9.10 1.95 -6.18
C ILE A 128 8.46 3.33 -6.24
N HIS A 129 7.17 3.40 -5.90
CA HIS A 129 6.44 4.66 -5.93
C HIS A 129 7.01 5.64 -4.89
N ALA A 130 7.16 6.92 -5.24
CA ALA A 130 7.80 7.93 -4.41
C ALA A 130 7.17 8.09 -3.01
N ILE A 131 5.86 7.90 -2.90
CA ILE A 131 5.12 7.85 -1.62
C ILE A 131 5.65 6.71 -0.71
N ILE A 132 5.88 5.51 -1.25
CA ILE A 132 6.38 4.38 -0.46
C ILE A 132 7.82 4.63 -0.02
N LEU A 133 8.65 5.23 -0.89
CA LEU A 133 9.99 5.65 -0.52
C LEU A 133 9.95 6.71 0.60
N GLY A 134 9.02 7.66 0.54
CA GLY A 134 8.78 8.64 1.60
C GLY A 134 8.34 8.00 2.92
N PHE A 135 7.44 7.02 2.87
CA PHE A 135 7.01 6.24 4.03
C PHE A 135 8.21 5.56 4.71
N TYR A 136 8.99 4.77 3.96
CA TYR A 136 10.14 4.08 4.55
C TYR A 136 11.25 5.01 5.01
N LYS A 137 11.47 6.14 4.32
CA LYS A 137 12.40 7.18 4.81
C LYS A 137 11.99 7.63 6.22
N ASN A 138 10.72 7.91 6.45
CA ASN A 138 10.21 8.32 7.76
C ASN A 138 10.35 7.21 8.82
N GLU A 139 10.03 5.97 8.46
CA GLU A 139 10.16 4.82 9.37
C GLU A 139 11.63 4.56 9.75
N ILE A 140 12.56 4.63 8.79
CA ILE A 140 14.00 4.47 9.05
C ILE A 140 14.51 5.61 9.93
N GLU A 141 14.10 6.85 9.66
CA GLU A 141 14.45 8.00 10.50
C GLU A 141 13.91 7.86 11.92
N HIS A 142 12.71 7.31 12.09
CA HIS A 142 12.13 7.04 13.40
C HIS A 142 12.91 5.93 14.13
N ASN A 143 13.23 4.84 13.43
CA ASN A 143 13.98 3.72 13.95
C ASN A 143 15.37 4.18 14.48
N ILE A 144 16.16 4.89 13.67
CA ILE A 144 17.50 5.34 14.09
C ILE A 144 17.51 6.40 15.19
N LYS A 145 16.40 7.14 15.38
CA LYS A 145 16.24 8.13 16.47
C LYS A 145 15.89 7.46 17.79
N ASN A 146 15.12 6.37 17.76
CA ASN A 146 14.62 5.70 18.96
C ASN A 146 15.50 4.54 19.43
N ASN A 147 16.31 3.97 18.55
CA ASN A 147 17.24 2.90 18.89
C ASN A 147 18.63 3.45 19.28
N ASN A 148 19.30 2.77 20.21
CA ASN A 148 20.62 3.17 20.71
C ASN A 148 21.76 2.69 19.80
N TYR A 149 21.76 3.13 18.55
CA TYR A 149 22.82 2.78 17.59
C TYR A 149 24.06 3.67 17.74
N HIS A 150 25.20 3.16 17.28
CA HIS A 150 26.44 3.94 17.31
C HIS A 150 26.36 5.13 16.35
N LYS A 151 26.88 6.30 16.79
CA LYS A 151 26.80 7.57 16.02
C LYS A 151 27.31 7.46 14.58
N LEU A 152 28.39 6.71 14.35
CA LEU A 152 28.92 6.53 12.99
C LEU A 152 27.97 5.71 12.10
N GLN A 153 27.27 4.71 12.65
CA GLN A 153 26.32 3.91 11.90
C GLN A 153 25.11 4.75 11.48
N ILE A 154 24.59 5.58 12.41
CA ILE A 154 23.53 6.54 12.13
C ILE A 154 23.94 7.46 10.98
N LYS A 155 25.15 8.02 11.00
CA LYS A 155 25.65 8.90 9.94
C LYS A 155 25.73 8.22 8.56
N VAL A 156 26.05 6.93 8.52
CA VAL A 156 26.03 6.15 7.26
C VAL A 156 24.61 6.03 6.72
N ILE A 157 23.64 5.68 7.58
CA ILE A 157 22.22 5.58 7.19
C ILE A 157 21.69 6.93 6.73
N GLU A 158 21.89 8.02 7.50
CA GLU A 158 21.49 9.38 7.11
C GLU A 158 22.05 9.79 5.75
N LYS A 159 23.31 9.43 5.45
CA LYS A 159 23.93 9.70 4.15
C LYS A 159 23.24 8.93 3.03
N ASN A 160 22.84 7.68 3.28
CA ASN A 160 22.14 6.86 2.31
C ASN A 160 20.70 7.31 2.09
N LEU A 161 19.98 7.72 3.15
CA LEU A 161 18.61 8.24 3.05
C LEU A 161 18.49 9.42 2.10
N LYS A 162 19.50 10.31 2.05
CA LYS A 162 19.55 11.44 1.11
C LYS A 162 19.58 11.05 -0.36
N LYS A 163 19.85 9.78 -0.69
CA LYS A 163 19.86 9.26 -2.06
C LYS A 163 18.48 8.84 -2.55
N LEU A 164 17.49 8.71 -1.66
CA LEU A 164 16.13 8.36 -2.03
C LEU A 164 15.43 9.55 -2.68
N ILE A 165 14.85 9.32 -3.86
CA ILE A 165 13.97 10.29 -4.53
C ILE A 165 12.56 10.07 -3.99
N VAL A 166 12.16 10.90 -3.03
CA VAL A 166 10.88 10.78 -2.33
C VAL A 166 9.90 11.87 -2.73
N ASP A 167 8.63 11.60 -2.48
CA ASP A 167 7.59 12.61 -2.47
C ASP A 167 7.30 12.99 -1.01
N ASP A 168 7.78 14.17 -0.58
CA ASP A 168 7.58 14.71 0.77
C ASP A 168 6.19 15.40 0.92
N SER A 169 5.34 15.37 -0.11
CA SER A 169 4.02 16.04 -0.09
C SER A 169 2.96 15.26 0.71
N PHE A 170 3.15 13.96 0.90
CA PHE A 170 2.19 13.11 1.61
C PHE A 170 2.44 13.13 3.13
N ASP A 171 1.44 13.59 3.88
CA ASP A 171 1.48 13.62 5.34
C ASP A 171 1.04 12.28 5.95
N PHE A 172 2.03 11.49 6.39
CA PHE A 172 1.81 10.23 7.10
C PHE A 172 1.44 10.42 8.59
N SER A 173 1.61 11.62 9.15
CA SER A 173 1.43 11.92 10.57
C SER A 173 -0.01 12.27 10.97
N ALA A 174 -0.83 12.67 9.99
CA ALA A 174 -2.23 13.01 10.24
C ALA A 174 -2.96 11.86 10.96
N LYS A 175 -3.56 12.15 12.11
CA LYS A 175 -4.41 11.20 12.86
C LYS A 175 -5.87 11.27 12.44
N ASP A 176 -6.21 12.26 11.63
CA ASP A 176 -7.56 12.47 11.14
C ASP A 176 -7.96 11.25 10.31
N ARG A 177 -8.86 10.44 10.88
CA ARG A 177 -9.80 9.65 10.09
C ARG A 177 -10.54 10.67 9.24
N ASP A 178 -10.78 10.37 7.96
CA ASP A 178 -11.69 11.19 7.17
C ASP A 178 -12.96 11.43 8.00
N ALA A 179 -13.26 12.69 8.29
CA ALA A 179 -14.36 13.10 9.16
C ALA A 179 -15.74 12.68 8.60
N ASN A 180 -15.78 12.12 7.39
CA ASN A 180 -16.96 11.60 6.69
C ASN A 180 -16.94 10.07 6.54
N LEU A 181 -16.29 9.33 7.46
CA LEU A 181 -16.56 7.90 7.66
C LEU A 181 -17.93 7.75 8.37
N ASP A 182 -19.00 8.28 7.79
CA ASP A 182 -20.36 7.84 8.11
C ASP A 182 -20.48 6.42 7.58
N ILE A 183 -20.26 5.45 8.47
CA ILE A 183 -20.52 4.04 8.21
C ILE A 183 -22.03 3.87 8.42
N PRO A 184 -22.87 3.73 7.37
CA PRO A 184 -24.33 3.78 7.51
C PRO A 184 -24.95 2.56 8.24
N TYR A 185 -24.13 1.62 8.71
CA TYR A 185 -24.55 0.32 9.23
C TYR A 185 -24.00 0.01 10.64
N MET A 186 -23.65 1.05 11.40
CA MET A 186 -23.35 0.96 12.83
C MET A 186 -24.39 1.74 13.64
N ASP A 187 -25.67 1.44 13.39
CA ASP A 187 -26.76 1.66 14.36
C ASP A 187 -27.19 0.29 14.92
#